data_AF-A0A954GE77-F1
#
_entry.id   AF-A0A954GE77-F1
#
_cell.length_a   1.000
_cell.length_b   1.000
_cell.length_c   1.000
_cell.angle_alpha   90.00
_cell.angle_beta   90.00
_cell.angle_gamma   90.00
#
_symmetry.space_group_name_H-M   'P 1'
#
loop_
_entity.id
_entity.type
_entity.pdbx_description
1 polymer ?
#
loop_
_entity_poly.entity_id
_entity_poly.type
_entity_poly.pdbx_seq_one_letter_code
_entity_poly.pdbx_strand_id
1 'polypeptide(L)'
;MAANRPNFCGRTRREFLWESGCGFGGAALTAMLGADGFLSTQSVAADDKTPFENPLAPKQPHFDPDATACIFLFMYGGPSHIDTFDYKPEMYGRDNQTIEVKTFGRGGHKNVGRLIEPRWKFNQYGECGKWVSDLFPHLAQKVDDIAFLHSMTADSPIHGSAMLMMNSGRILSGSPCLGSWLNYGLGTENENLPGFCVMLDPRGGPISGPTNWSAGFMPASYQATVMRSHGDPILDLRPPEGLSLQAQRQLLDTVRAYNEDHQATRSFNSDLAARIASYELAFNMQQHAPEAVDISQETQATQELYGLNDEKSAHFGRQCLLARRLVERGVRFVQIYSGGHHNDANWDAHTDMEMNHNLHAAETDKPIAGLLQDLKQRGLLDKTIIVWSGEFGRQPVAEYEKGTGRDHNSYGFTSWMAGGGIKGGTSYGQTDELGSKAVENRLHVKYLHATVLHQMGLDPNGLSYFFGGLDQKLVGVEGAEPIAEII
;
A
#
# COMPACT_ATOMS: atom_id res chain seq x y z
N MET A 1 -35.86 21.55 31.54
CA MET A 1 -36.32 22.74 30.79
C MET A 1 -35.09 23.50 30.32
N ALA A 2 -34.62 23.23 29.11
CA ALA A 2 -33.48 23.93 28.52
C ALA A 2 -33.96 25.21 27.84
N ALA A 3 -33.34 26.34 28.18
CA ALA A 3 -33.71 27.66 27.72
C ALA A 3 -33.54 27.78 26.19
N ASN A 4 -34.64 28.12 25.52
CA ASN A 4 -34.69 28.54 24.13
C ASN A 4 -33.80 29.79 23.96
N ARG A 5 -32.62 29.63 23.34
CA ARG A 5 -31.84 30.79 22.89
C ARG A 5 -32.52 31.34 21.64
N PRO A 6 -32.97 32.60 21.61
CA PRO A 6 -33.61 33.16 20.43
C PRO A 6 -32.52 33.39 19.37
N ASN A 7 -32.49 32.55 18.34
CA ASN A 7 -31.82 32.95 17.11
C ASN A 7 -32.54 34.18 16.54
N PHE A 8 -31.81 35.07 15.87
CA PHE A 8 -32.37 36.23 15.19
C PHE A 8 -33.58 35.80 14.32
N CYS A 9 -34.75 36.37 14.61
CA CYS A 9 -36.04 36.06 13.97
C CYS A 9 -36.62 34.65 14.18
N GLY A 10 -36.15 33.86 15.15
CA GLY A 10 -36.70 32.51 15.39
C GLY A 10 -36.39 31.50 14.28
N ARG A 11 -35.41 31.83 13.42
CA ARG A 11 -35.00 31.01 12.27
C ARG A 11 -33.70 30.28 12.56
N THR A 12 -33.55 29.08 12.03
CA THR A 12 -32.25 28.42 11.97
C THR A 12 -31.35 29.15 10.97
N ARG A 13 -30.02 29.03 11.12
CA ARG A 13 -29.06 29.56 10.11
C ARG A 13 -29.39 29.07 8.69
N ARG A 14 -29.89 27.83 8.57
CA ARG A 14 -30.31 27.21 7.31
C ARG A 14 -31.52 27.93 6.71
N GLU A 15 -32.53 28.22 7.52
CA GLU A 15 -33.74 28.96 7.09
C GLU A 15 -33.41 30.41 6.68
N PHE A 16 -32.52 31.09 7.41
CA PHE A 16 -32.09 32.45 7.04
C PHE A 16 -31.38 32.48 5.68
N LEU A 17 -30.46 31.56 5.42
CA LEU A 17 -29.75 31.46 4.14
C LEU A 17 -30.68 31.04 3.00
N TRP A 18 -31.63 30.14 3.28
CA TRP A 18 -32.63 29.68 2.32
C TRP A 18 -33.57 30.79 1.86
N GLU A 19 -34.01 31.65 2.78
CA GLU A 19 -34.99 32.72 2.49
C GLU A 19 -34.36 34.08 2.12
N SER A 20 -33.05 34.24 2.31
CA SER A 20 -32.34 35.47 1.94
C SER A 20 -32.47 35.74 0.43
N GLY A 21 -32.74 37.00 0.06
CA GLY A 21 -32.94 37.40 -1.34
C GLY A 21 -34.18 36.76 -1.99
N CYS A 22 -35.28 36.59 -1.24
CA CYS A 22 -36.52 35.97 -1.72
C CYS A 22 -36.34 34.55 -2.28
N GLY A 23 -35.38 33.78 -1.74
CA GLY A 23 -35.09 32.42 -2.19
C GLY A 23 -34.13 32.32 -3.38
N PHE A 24 -33.65 33.44 -3.93
CA PHE A 24 -32.65 33.43 -5.00
C PHE A 24 -31.30 32.85 -4.53
N GLY A 25 -30.94 33.08 -3.27
CA GLY A 25 -29.79 32.41 -2.64
C GLY A 25 -29.95 30.89 -2.58
N GLY A 26 -31.20 30.41 -2.44
CA GLY A 26 -31.56 29.00 -2.55
C GLY A 26 -31.24 28.43 -3.93
N ALA A 27 -31.48 29.17 -5.03
CA ALA A 27 -31.14 28.72 -6.38
C ALA A 27 -29.62 28.57 -6.59
N ALA A 28 -28.83 29.51 -6.09
CA ALA A 28 -27.36 29.41 -6.12
C ALA A 28 -26.87 28.23 -5.27
N LEU A 29 -27.42 28.05 -4.07
CA LEU A 29 -27.11 26.90 -3.22
C LEU A 29 -27.53 25.57 -3.87
N THR A 30 -28.70 25.47 -4.47
CA THR A 30 -29.17 24.29 -5.21
C THR A 30 -28.27 24.00 -6.41
N ALA A 31 -27.81 25.03 -7.12
CA ALA A 31 -26.86 24.86 -8.22
C ALA A 31 -25.49 24.37 -7.73
N MET A 32 -24.99 24.91 -6.62
CA MET A 32 -23.74 24.45 -5.99
C MET A 32 -23.88 23.02 -5.45
N LEU A 33 -24.94 22.72 -4.71
CA LEU A 33 -25.24 21.37 -4.23
C LEU A 33 -25.50 20.39 -5.39
N GLY A 34 -26.05 20.86 -6.51
CA GLY A 34 -26.19 20.07 -7.73
C GLY A 34 -24.85 19.77 -8.39
N ALA A 35 -23.98 20.78 -8.51
CA ALA A 35 -22.63 20.65 -9.06
C ALA A 35 -21.73 19.77 -8.18
N ASP A 36 -21.90 19.83 -6.87
CA ASP A 36 -21.18 19.02 -5.88
C ASP A 36 -21.76 17.59 -5.74
N GLY A 37 -22.80 17.23 -6.51
CA GLY A 37 -23.43 15.90 -6.46
C GLY A 37 -24.25 15.61 -5.20
N PHE A 38 -24.54 16.63 -4.39
CA PHE A 38 -25.32 16.49 -3.15
C PHE A 38 -26.80 16.18 -3.42
N LEU A 39 -27.38 16.74 -4.48
CA LEU A 39 -28.79 16.50 -4.80
C LEU A 39 -29.03 15.15 -5.48
N SER A 40 -28.05 14.66 -6.27
CA SER A 40 -28.11 13.33 -6.88
C SER A 40 -28.04 12.20 -5.86
N THR A 41 -27.31 12.40 -4.75
CA THR A 41 -27.21 11.45 -3.63
C THR A 41 -28.42 11.44 -2.70
N GLN A 42 -29.27 12.49 -2.71
CA GLN A 42 -30.53 12.50 -1.95
C GLN A 42 -31.72 11.97 -2.74
N SER A 43 -31.76 12.15 -4.06
CA SER A 43 -32.85 11.64 -4.91
C SER A 43 -32.93 10.11 -4.94
N VAL A 44 -31.83 9.42 -4.65
CA VAL A 44 -31.71 7.96 -4.62
C VAL A 44 -32.23 7.30 -3.34
N ALA A 45 -32.39 8.04 -2.24
CA ALA A 45 -32.74 7.45 -0.94
C ALA A 45 -34.25 7.38 -0.64
N ALA A 46 -35.12 7.92 -1.51
CA ALA A 46 -36.52 8.22 -1.15
C ALA A 46 -37.57 7.79 -2.20
N ASP A 47 -37.23 6.99 -3.20
CA ASP A 47 -38.13 6.66 -4.31
C ASP A 47 -38.62 5.21 -4.37
N ASP A 48 -38.25 4.35 -3.40
CA ASP A 48 -38.52 2.91 -3.35
C ASP A 48 -38.16 2.16 -4.65
N LYS A 49 -37.30 2.76 -5.48
CA LYS A 49 -36.95 2.27 -6.82
C LYS A 49 -35.45 2.26 -7.08
N THR A 50 -34.70 3.15 -6.43
CA THR A 50 -33.25 3.20 -6.62
C THR A 50 -32.58 2.08 -5.81
N PRO A 51 -31.85 1.16 -6.47
CA PRO A 51 -31.12 0.10 -5.78
C PRO A 51 -29.94 0.66 -4.97
N PHE A 52 -29.51 -0.10 -3.95
CA PHE A 52 -28.26 0.14 -3.23
C PHE A 52 -27.08 0.28 -4.21
N GLU A 53 -26.41 1.44 -4.19
CA GLU A 53 -25.15 1.61 -4.90
C GLU A 53 -24.01 1.06 -4.05
N ASN A 54 -23.41 -0.04 -4.49
CA ASN A 54 -22.22 -0.59 -3.87
C ASN A 54 -21.10 0.47 -3.91
N PRO A 55 -20.59 0.95 -2.75
CA PRO A 55 -19.52 1.96 -2.72
C PRO A 55 -18.23 1.46 -3.39
N LEU A 56 -18.09 0.15 -3.57
CA LEU A 56 -16.99 -0.51 -4.25
C LEU A 56 -17.28 -0.83 -5.72
N ALA A 57 -18.42 -0.44 -6.28
CA ALA A 57 -18.67 -0.63 -7.71
C ALA A 57 -17.54 -0.01 -8.56
N PRO A 58 -17.17 -0.62 -9.70
CA PRO A 58 -16.16 -0.07 -10.59
C PRO A 58 -16.48 1.38 -10.99
N LYS A 59 -15.49 2.25 -10.88
CA LYS A 59 -15.53 3.66 -11.27
C LYS A 59 -14.63 3.86 -12.48
N GLN A 60 -15.00 4.84 -13.30
CA GLN A 60 -14.19 5.23 -14.45
C GLN A 60 -12.90 5.89 -13.96
N PRO A 61 -11.72 5.46 -14.45
CA PRO A 61 -10.46 6.16 -14.24
C PRO A 61 -10.53 7.62 -14.73
N HIS A 62 -9.63 8.47 -14.25
CA HIS A 62 -9.49 9.84 -14.75
C HIS A 62 -8.92 9.87 -16.18
N PHE A 63 -8.14 8.86 -16.57
CA PHE A 63 -7.59 8.65 -17.91
C PHE A 63 -7.23 7.16 -18.11
N ASP A 64 -6.91 6.77 -19.35
CA ASP A 64 -6.63 5.37 -19.70
C ASP A 64 -5.47 4.81 -18.85
N PRO A 65 -5.70 3.73 -18.07
CA PRO A 65 -4.68 3.20 -17.18
C PRO A 65 -3.72 2.24 -17.90
N ASP A 66 -2.43 2.31 -17.55
CA ASP A 66 -1.45 1.31 -17.97
C ASP A 66 -1.59 0.01 -17.17
N ALA A 67 -1.95 0.12 -15.89
CA ALA A 67 -2.10 -0.98 -14.95
C ALA A 67 -3.52 -1.08 -14.37
N THR A 68 -3.94 -2.30 -14.07
CA THR A 68 -5.24 -2.59 -13.42
C THR A 68 -5.08 -3.02 -11.97
N ALA A 69 -3.88 -3.45 -11.56
CA ALA A 69 -3.57 -3.88 -10.20
C ALA A 69 -2.17 -3.44 -9.74
N CYS A 70 -1.98 -3.41 -8.43
CA CYS A 70 -0.69 -3.14 -7.79
C CYS A 70 -0.42 -4.17 -6.68
N ILE A 71 0.76 -4.77 -6.70
CA ILE A 71 1.30 -5.60 -5.62
C ILE A 71 2.41 -4.82 -4.93
N PHE A 72 2.19 -4.43 -3.68
CA PHE A 72 3.18 -3.74 -2.85
C PHE A 72 3.87 -4.73 -1.92
N LEU A 73 5.11 -5.07 -2.23
CA LEU A 73 6.06 -5.83 -1.42
C LEU A 73 6.73 -4.89 -0.41
N PHE A 74 6.24 -4.89 0.83
CA PHE A 74 6.70 -4.04 1.90
C PHE A 74 7.77 -4.74 2.74
N MET A 75 9.03 -4.35 2.58
CA MET A 75 10.15 -4.88 3.36
C MET A 75 10.21 -4.14 4.70
N TYR A 76 9.39 -4.60 5.64
CA TYR A 76 9.24 -3.94 6.93
C TYR A 76 10.58 -3.90 7.66
N GLY A 77 11.00 -2.70 8.06
CA GLY A 77 12.27 -2.48 8.73
C GLY A 77 13.26 -1.72 7.85
N GLY A 78 13.02 -1.58 6.54
CA GLY A 78 13.92 -0.78 5.70
C GLY A 78 15.26 -1.48 5.42
N PRO A 79 15.34 -2.28 4.34
CA PRO A 79 16.58 -2.91 3.92
C PRO A 79 17.68 -1.88 3.65
N SER A 80 18.91 -2.18 4.05
CA SER A 80 20.06 -1.38 3.62
C SER A 80 20.21 -1.37 2.10
N HIS A 81 20.02 -0.20 1.50
CA HIS A 81 20.18 -0.01 0.05
C HIS A 81 21.63 -0.25 -0.41
N ILE A 82 22.63 0.14 0.38
CA ILE A 82 24.05 -0.04 0.04
C ILE A 82 24.53 -1.50 0.09
N ASP A 83 23.76 -2.37 0.74
CA ASP A 83 24.04 -3.80 0.78
C ASP A 83 23.24 -4.58 -0.27
N THR A 84 22.27 -3.95 -0.94
CA THR A 84 21.31 -4.63 -1.82
C THR A 84 21.45 -4.19 -3.27
N PHE A 85 21.19 -2.91 -3.55
CA PHE A 85 21.03 -2.42 -4.93
C PHE A 85 21.82 -1.13 -5.24
N ASP A 86 22.41 -0.47 -4.24
CA ASP A 86 23.16 0.77 -4.39
C ASP A 86 24.65 0.53 -4.16
N TYR A 87 25.37 0.17 -5.23
CA TYR A 87 26.77 -0.22 -5.13
C TYR A 87 27.69 0.96 -4.81
N LYS A 88 28.35 0.91 -3.65
CA LYS A 88 29.32 1.91 -3.17
C LYS A 88 30.75 1.37 -3.16
N PRO A 89 31.48 1.37 -4.29
CA PRO A 89 32.81 0.78 -4.39
C PRO A 89 33.82 1.40 -3.41
N GLU A 90 33.69 2.69 -3.12
CA GLU A 90 34.62 3.42 -2.25
C GLU A 90 34.50 3.03 -0.77
N MET A 91 33.47 2.28 -0.37
CA MET A 91 33.32 1.81 1.01
C MET A 91 34.16 0.56 1.31
N TYR A 92 34.50 -0.25 0.30
CA TYR A 92 35.28 -1.46 0.49
C TYR A 92 36.73 -1.13 0.91
N GLY A 93 37.23 -1.83 1.93
CA GLY A 93 38.54 -1.59 2.54
C GLY A 93 38.54 -0.46 3.57
N ARG A 94 37.37 0.09 3.91
CA ARG A 94 37.21 1.17 4.89
C ARG A 94 36.43 0.76 6.13
N ASP A 95 36.23 -0.55 6.34
CA ASP A 95 35.52 -1.07 7.50
C ASP A 95 36.11 -0.55 8.82
N ASN A 96 35.24 -0.23 9.77
CA ASN A 96 35.57 0.29 11.09
C ASN A 96 36.31 1.64 11.12
N GLN A 97 36.48 2.32 9.99
CA GLN A 97 37.07 3.66 9.97
C GLN A 97 36.07 4.68 10.53
N THR A 98 36.52 5.49 11.48
CA THR A 98 35.75 6.63 11.98
C THR A 98 35.82 7.76 10.96
N ILE A 99 34.67 8.20 10.45
CA ILE A 99 34.57 9.24 9.43
C ILE A 99 33.64 10.37 9.88
N GLU A 100 33.85 11.56 9.33
CA GLU A 100 32.89 12.65 9.45
C GLU A 100 31.72 12.40 8.50
N VAL A 101 30.55 12.16 9.08
CA VAL A 101 29.30 11.95 8.33
C VAL A 101 28.14 12.43 9.19
N LYS A 102 27.31 13.29 8.60
CA LYS A 102 26.11 13.81 9.26
C LYS A 102 24.98 12.83 9.07
N THR A 103 24.53 12.21 10.15
CA THR A 103 23.41 11.28 10.11
C THR A 103 22.30 11.72 11.06
N PHE A 104 21.07 11.30 10.76
CA PHE A 104 19.91 11.48 11.60
C PHE A 104 19.09 10.20 11.57
N GLY A 105 19.06 9.49 12.70
CA GLY A 105 18.40 8.20 12.85
C GLY A 105 17.55 8.16 14.12
N ARG A 106 17.24 6.95 14.57
CA ARG A 106 16.56 6.73 15.86
C ARG A 106 17.36 7.31 17.02
N GLY A 107 18.68 7.23 16.96
CA GLY A 107 19.59 7.77 17.98
C GLY A 107 19.76 9.30 17.94
N GLY A 108 19.07 10.01 17.04
CA GLY A 108 19.21 11.46 16.85
C GLY A 108 20.33 11.84 15.89
N HIS A 109 20.82 13.07 16.01
CA HIS A 109 21.86 13.61 15.13
C HIS A 109 23.26 13.17 15.56
N LYS A 110 24.06 12.71 14.60
CA LYS A 110 25.49 12.44 14.76
C LYS A 110 26.27 13.17 13.66
N ASN A 111 27.50 13.59 13.96
CA ASN A 111 28.41 14.23 12.99
C ASN A 111 29.61 13.35 12.62
N VAL A 112 29.80 12.24 13.34
CA VAL A 112 30.88 11.28 13.19
C VAL A 112 30.27 9.90 13.37
N GLY A 113 30.74 8.92 12.60
CA GLY A 113 30.32 7.53 12.73
C GLY A 113 31.40 6.55 12.30
N ARG A 114 31.32 5.33 12.83
CA ARG A 114 32.17 4.21 12.44
C ARG A 114 31.59 3.58 11.17
N LEU A 115 32.28 3.73 10.05
CA LEU A 115 31.85 3.17 8.77
C LEU A 115 31.77 1.63 8.86
N ILE A 116 30.70 1.06 8.31
CA ILE A 116 30.57 -0.38 8.10
C ILE A 116 30.52 -0.60 6.60
N GLU A 117 31.52 -1.29 6.06
CA GLU A 117 31.51 -1.62 4.64
C GLU A 117 30.42 -2.67 4.31
N PRO A 118 29.89 -2.70 3.07
CA PRO A 118 28.98 -3.76 2.65
C PRO A 118 29.65 -5.15 2.77
N ARG A 119 28.90 -6.13 3.28
CA ARG A 119 29.43 -7.50 3.54
C ARG A 119 29.32 -8.45 2.35
N TRP A 120 28.53 -8.08 1.35
CA TRP A 120 28.28 -8.89 0.17
C TRP A 120 29.02 -8.33 -1.04
N LYS A 121 29.32 -9.23 -1.99
CA LYS A 121 29.87 -8.84 -3.28
C LYS A 121 28.76 -8.34 -4.18
N PHE A 122 29.10 -7.43 -5.07
CA PHE A 122 28.21 -6.95 -6.12
C PHE A 122 28.71 -7.41 -7.47
N ASN A 123 27.76 -7.80 -8.33
CA ASN A 123 28.01 -8.17 -9.71
C ASN A 123 27.02 -7.40 -10.61
N GLN A 124 27.40 -7.20 -11.88
CA GLN A 124 26.50 -6.62 -12.87
C GLN A 124 25.64 -7.71 -13.50
N TYR A 125 24.35 -7.42 -13.64
CA TYR A 125 23.37 -8.33 -14.21
C TYR A 125 22.52 -7.64 -15.28
N GLY A 126 21.88 -8.46 -16.11
CA GLY A 126 21.01 -8.00 -17.19
C GLY A 126 21.74 -7.25 -18.31
N GLU A 127 20.97 -6.84 -19.31
CA GLU A 127 21.44 -5.96 -20.37
C GLU A 127 21.67 -4.53 -19.87
N CYS A 128 20.92 -4.10 -18.85
CA CYS A 128 21.10 -2.80 -18.20
C CYS A 128 22.38 -2.70 -17.35
N GLY A 129 23.08 -3.82 -17.10
CA GLY A 129 24.34 -3.84 -16.36
C GLY A 129 24.19 -3.43 -14.89
N LYS A 130 23.01 -3.67 -14.30
CA LYS A 130 22.67 -3.25 -12.94
C LYS A 130 23.52 -4.00 -11.92
N TRP A 131 24.18 -3.24 -11.04
CA TRP A 131 24.86 -3.79 -9.87
C TRP A 131 23.84 -4.28 -8.83
N VAL A 132 23.92 -5.57 -8.49
CA VAL A 132 23.10 -6.20 -7.43
C VAL A 132 24.03 -7.03 -6.56
N SER A 133 23.77 -7.04 -5.25
CA SER A 133 24.56 -7.86 -4.33
C SER A 133 24.18 -9.33 -4.40
N ASP A 134 25.12 -10.19 -4.02
CA ASP A 134 24.89 -11.64 -3.96
C ASP A 134 23.87 -12.06 -2.87
N LEU A 135 23.24 -11.10 -2.15
CA LEU A 135 22.04 -11.35 -1.34
C LEU A 135 20.83 -11.72 -2.20
N PHE A 136 20.76 -11.21 -3.43
CA PHE A 136 19.59 -11.32 -4.30
C PHE A 136 19.91 -12.01 -5.62
N PRO A 137 20.47 -13.25 -5.60
CA PRO A 137 20.93 -13.93 -6.81
C PRO A 137 19.80 -14.24 -7.82
N HIS A 138 18.56 -14.44 -7.36
CA HIS A 138 17.43 -14.71 -8.25
C HIS A 138 16.83 -13.42 -8.82
N LEU A 139 16.62 -12.40 -7.99
CA LEU A 139 16.10 -11.11 -8.42
C LEU A 139 17.07 -10.38 -9.35
N ALA A 140 18.38 -10.57 -9.15
CA ALA A 140 19.43 -10.08 -10.04
C ALA A 140 19.21 -10.50 -11.50
N GLN A 141 18.59 -11.67 -11.76
CA GLN A 141 18.27 -12.13 -13.12
C GLN A 141 17.06 -11.41 -13.75
N LYS A 142 16.39 -10.52 -13.02
CA LYS A 142 15.16 -9.81 -13.43
C LYS A 142 15.36 -8.30 -13.54
N VAL A 143 16.59 -7.80 -13.43
CA VAL A 143 16.88 -6.35 -13.35
C VAL A 143 16.44 -5.57 -14.60
N ASP A 144 16.38 -6.21 -15.77
CA ASP A 144 15.90 -5.57 -17.01
C ASP A 144 14.39 -5.32 -17.01
N ASP A 145 13.64 -5.97 -16.10
CA ASP A 145 12.21 -5.73 -15.89
C ASP A 145 11.95 -4.71 -14.75
N ILE A 146 13.00 -4.19 -14.09
CA ILE A 146 12.91 -3.40 -12.87
C ILE A 146 13.46 -1.98 -13.08
N ALA A 147 12.73 -0.97 -12.59
CA ALA A 147 13.20 0.40 -12.46
C ALA A 147 13.62 0.68 -11.00
N PHE A 148 14.89 0.99 -10.78
CA PHE A 148 15.46 1.30 -9.47
C PHE A 148 15.41 2.81 -9.18
N LEU A 149 14.97 3.17 -7.98
CA LEU A 149 14.87 4.54 -7.48
C LEU A 149 15.84 4.71 -6.31
N HIS A 150 17.03 5.27 -6.55
CA HIS A 150 18.10 5.35 -5.54
C HIS A 150 18.06 6.60 -4.66
N SER A 151 17.20 7.57 -4.96
CA SER A 151 17.16 8.87 -4.31
C SER A 151 15.93 9.08 -3.42
N MET A 152 15.30 7.98 -2.98
CA MET A 152 14.10 8.06 -2.15
C MET A 152 14.40 8.64 -0.76
N THR A 153 13.48 9.45 -0.25
CA THR A 153 13.56 10.14 1.04
C THR A 153 12.21 10.17 1.75
N ALA A 154 12.25 10.20 3.07
CA ALA A 154 11.11 10.25 3.98
C ALA A 154 11.40 11.22 5.13
N ASP A 155 10.37 11.80 5.74
CA ASP A 155 10.58 12.83 6.78
C ASP A 155 10.88 12.25 8.16
N SER A 156 10.62 10.96 8.37
CA SER A 156 10.80 10.31 9.68
C SER A 156 11.80 9.16 9.62
N PRO A 157 12.79 9.11 10.53
CA PRO A 157 13.64 7.95 10.72
C PRO A 157 13.09 6.99 11.78
N ILE A 158 11.79 7.03 12.10
CA ILE A 158 11.19 6.18 13.15
C ILE A 158 10.14 5.29 12.50
N HIS A 159 10.23 3.97 12.69
CA HIS A 159 9.34 2.99 12.06
C HIS A 159 7.87 3.40 12.09
N GLY A 160 7.30 3.67 13.27
CA GLY A 160 5.88 3.93 13.41
C GLY A 160 5.36 5.04 12.48
N SER A 161 6.07 6.17 12.40
CA SER A 161 5.72 7.31 11.55
C SER A 161 6.19 7.17 10.10
N ALA A 162 7.35 6.55 9.86
CA ALA A 162 7.89 6.34 8.52
C ALA A 162 7.03 5.34 7.72
N MET A 163 6.55 4.29 8.38
CA MET A 163 5.62 3.32 7.79
C MET A 163 4.27 3.97 7.45
N LEU A 164 3.72 4.77 8.36
CA LEU A 164 2.51 5.54 8.08
C LEU A 164 2.73 6.46 6.89
N MET A 165 3.90 7.09 6.78
CA MET A 165 4.24 7.94 5.64
C MET A 165 4.32 7.15 4.33
N MET A 166 5.03 6.03 4.30
CA MET A 166 5.14 5.20 3.10
C MET A 166 3.78 4.64 2.66
N ASN A 167 2.87 4.39 3.59
CA ASN A 167 1.55 3.87 3.27
C ASN A 167 0.50 4.95 2.97
N SER A 168 0.52 6.09 3.66
CA SER A 168 -0.57 7.10 3.65
C SER A 168 -0.13 8.53 3.32
N GLY A 169 1.16 8.74 3.03
CA GLY A 169 1.71 10.06 2.73
C GLY A 169 1.79 10.99 3.95
N ARG A 170 1.56 10.48 5.17
CA ARG A 170 1.55 11.25 6.43
C ARG A 170 2.25 10.51 7.55
N ILE A 171 2.98 11.24 8.41
CA ILE A 171 3.63 10.67 9.60
C ILE A 171 2.68 10.37 10.75
N LEU A 172 1.50 10.98 10.75
CA LEU A 172 0.47 10.80 11.77
C LEU A 172 -0.60 9.84 11.26
N SER A 173 -1.15 9.04 12.17
CA SER A 173 -2.24 8.12 11.86
C SER A 173 -3.54 8.85 11.54
N GLY A 174 -4.46 8.15 10.87
CA GLY A 174 -5.80 8.66 10.54
C GLY A 174 -6.00 9.05 9.08
N SER A 175 -4.96 9.01 8.25
CA SER A 175 -5.09 9.20 6.80
C SER A 175 -5.26 7.85 6.07
N PRO A 176 -6.07 7.81 4.98
CA PRO A 176 -6.19 6.62 4.15
C PRO A 176 -4.86 6.25 3.50
N CYS A 177 -4.55 4.96 3.46
CA CYS A 177 -3.37 4.44 2.78
C CYS A 177 -3.56 4.34 1.25
N LEU A 178 -2.47 4.13 0.51
CA LEU A 178 -2.44 4.03 -0.95
C LEU A 178 -3.44 3.00 -1.49
N GLY A 179 -3.52 1.82 -0.88
CA GLY A 179 -4.50 0.79 -1.26
C GLY A 179 -5.95 1.25 -1.07
N SER A 180 -6.24 2.00 0.00
CA SER A 180 -7.56 2.61 0.22
C SER A 180 -7.88 3.72 -0.78
N TRP A 181 -6.89 4.52 -1.19
CA TRP A 181 -7.06 5.53 -2.25
C TRP A 181 -7.37 4.89 -3.61
N LEU A 182 -6.69 3.80 -3.96
CA LEU A 182 -6.97 3.06 -5.19
C LEU A 182 -8.36 2.41 -5.16
N ASN A 183 -8.73 1.79 -4.04
CA ASN A 183 -10.05 1.21 -3.86
C ASN A 183 -11.15 2.28 -3.85
N TYR A 184 -10.88 3.48 -3.32
CA TYR A 184 -11.79 4.62 -3.38
C TYR A 184 -11.93 5.17 -4.80
N GLY A 185 -10.83 5.44 -5.48
CA GLY A 185 -10.81 6.08 -6.80
C GLY A 185 -11.39 5.18 -7.89
N LEU A 186 -11.16 3.87 -7.80
CA LEU A 186 -11.54 2.94 -8.85
C LEU A 186 -12.66 1.98 -8.42
N GLY A 187 -12.80 1.62 -7.14
CA GLY A 187 -13.68 0.51 -6.69
C GLY A 187 -13.01 -0.88 -6.76
N THR A 188 -13.79 -1.94 -7.00
CA THR A 188 -13.33 -3.31 -7.32
C THR A 188 -14.03 -3.82 -8.58
N GLU A 189 -13.31 -4.54 -9.44
CA GLU A 189 -13.90 -5.25 -10.59
C GLU A 189 -14.39 -6.65 -10.21
N ASN A 190 -14.10 -7.08 -8.99
CA ASN A 190 -14.51 -8.36 -8.47
C ASN A 190 -15.50 -8.16 -7.31
N GLU A 191 -16.75 -8.55 -7.51
CA GLU A 191 -17.79 -8.52 -6.48
C GLU A 191 -17.66 -9.67 -5.44
N ASN A 192 -16.80 -10.63 -5.72
CA ASN A 192 -16.58 -11.83 -4.91
C ASN A 192 -15.31 -11.78 -4.05
N LEU A 193 -14.41 -10.83 -4.28
CA LEU A 193 -13.18 -10.65 -3.52
C LEU A 193 -12.98 -9.18 -3.11
N PRO A 194 -12.27 -8.90 -2.01
CA PRO A 194 -11.96 -7.54 -1.61
C PRO A 194 -11.10 -6.82 -2.67
N GLY A 195 -11.35 -5.53 -2.90
CA GLY A 195 -10.51 -4.72 -3.80
C GLY A 195 -9.11 -4.44 -3.24
N PHE A 196 -8.92 -4.56 -1.93
CA PHE A 196 -7.65 -4.33 -1.23
C PHE A 196 -7.39 -5.42 -0.18
N CYS A 197 -6.31 -6.18 -0.36
CA CYS A 197 -5.88 -7.25 0.53
C CYS A 197 -4.50 -6.98 1.14
N VAL A 198 -4.29 -7.41 2.39
CA VAL A 198 -3.00 -7.33 3.10
C VAL A 198 -2.62 -8.70 3.63
N MET A 199 -1.37 -9.11 3.44
CA MET A 199 -0.80 -10.32 4.00
C MET A 199 0.37 -9.98 4.93
N LEU A 200 0.32 -10.53 6.15
CA LEU A 200 1.30 -10.26 7.21
C LEU A 200 2.27 -11.42 7.36
N ASP A 201 3.46 -11.12 7.86
CA ASP A 201 4.48 -12.09 8.25
C ASP A 201 4.02 -12.92 9.48
N PRO A 202 4.37 -14.21 9.58
CA PRO A 202 3.99 -15.05 10.72
C PRO A 202 4.56 -14.57 12.06
N ARG A 203 5.63 -13.77 12.06
CA ARG A 203 6.22 -13.14 13.25
C ARG A 203 5.34 -12.02 13.80
N GLY A 204 4.40 -11.50 13.01
CA GLY A 204 3.43 -10.49 13.41
C GLY A 204 3.28 -9.35 12.40
N GLY A 205 2.36 -8.44 12.72
CA GLY A 205 2.18 -7.21 11.94
C GLY A 205 3.19 -6.12 12.29
N PRO A 206 3.17 -5.01 11.54
CA PRO A 206 4.00 -3.85 11.83
C PRO A 206 3.58 -3.12 13.11
N ILE A 207 4.50 -2.33 13.69
CA ILE A 207 4.32 -1.60 14.96
C ILE A 207 3.04 -0.76 15.04
N SER A 208 2.71 0.00 13.99
CA SER A 208 1.50 0.83 13.99
C SER A 208 0.22 0.02 13.75
N GLY A 209 0.33 -1.30 13.59
CA GLY A 209 -0.77 -2.22 13.42
C GLY A 209 -1.64 -1.86 12.21
N PRO A 210 -2.98 -2.06 12.31
CA PRO A 210 -3.92 -1.81 11.22
C PRO A 210 -3.97 -0.40 10.66
N THR A 211 -3.38 0.58 11.35
CA THR A 211 -3.32 1.96 10.85
C THR A 211 -2.48 2.08 9.57
N ASN A 212 -1.58 1.13 9.28
CA ASN A 212 -0.78 1.13 8.05
C ASN A 212 -1.59 0.82 6.79
N TRP A 213 -2.70 0.08 6.90
CA TRP A 213 -3.54 -0.30 5.76
C TRP A 213 -4.98 0.21 5.94
N SER A 214 -5.10 1.38 6.58
CA SER A 214 -6.39 1.92 6.99
C SER A 214 -7.08 2.75 5.91
N ALA A 215 -8.40 2.75 5.92
CA ALA A 215 -9.23 3.74 5.23
C ALA A 215 -9.17 5.13 5.89
N GLY A 216 -8.61 5.25 7.10
CA GLY A 216 -8.50 6.52 7.80
C GLY A 216 -9.85 7.20 8.00
N PHE A 217 -10.00 8.40 7.46
CA PHE A 217 -11.25 9.18 7.49
C PHE A 217 -12.25 8.80 6.39
N MET A 218 -11.90 7.90 5.46
CA MET A 218 -12.83 7.38 4.46
C MET A 218 -13.70 6.26 5.05
N PRO A 219 -14.83 5.93 4.41
CA PRO A 219 -15.67 4.81 4.83
C PRO A 219 -14.89 3.49 4.95
N ALA A 220 -15.28 2.67 5.93
CA ALA A 220 -14.63 1.40 6.22
C ALA A 220 -14.65 0.39 5.06
N SER A 221 -15.51 0.60 4.04
CA SER A 221 -15.51 -0.22 2.81
C SER A 221 -14.17 -0.19 2.07
N TYR A 222 -13.40 0.88 2.21
CA TYR A 222 -12.09 1.02 1.55
C TYR A 222 -10.91 0.49 2.38
N GLN A 223 -11.18 -0.08 3.56
CA GLN A 223 -10.18 -0.69 4.44
C GLN A 223 -9.68 -2.00 3.83
N ALA A 224 -8.40 -2.32 4.04
CA ALA A 224 -7.87 -3.60 3.59
C ALA A 224 -8.48 -4.79 4.35
N THR A 225 -8.67 -5.90 3.63
CA THR A 225 -8.96 -7.20 4.24
C THR A 225 -7.66 -7.94 4.50
N VAL A 226 -7.41 -8.31 5.76
CA VAL A 226 -6.23 -9.11 6.11
C VAL A 226 -6.46 -10.55 5.69
N MET A 227 -5.54 -11.10 4.90
CA MET A 227 -5.54 -12.48 4.43
C MET A 227 -4.35 -13.25 4.99
N ARG A 228 -4.57 -14.53 5.30
CA ARG A 228 -3.53 -15.48 5.67
C ARG A 228 -3.13 -16.31 4.45
N SER A 229 -1.83 -16.54 4.30
CA SER A 229 -1.27 -17.42 3.26
C SER A 229 -1.33 -18.91 3.62
N HIS A 230 -1.86 -19.25 4.80
CA HIS A 230 -2.00 -20.61 5.29
C HIS A 230 -3.21 -20.73 6.24
N GLY A 231 -3.80 -21.93 6.31
CA GLY A 231 -5.00 -22.20 7.10
C GLY A 231 -6.23 -21.54 6.47
N ASP A 232 -7.16 -21.06 7.30
CA ASP A 232 -8.28 -20.26 6.83
C ASP A 232 -7.78 -18.86 6.40
N PRO A 233 -7.82 -18.52 5.10
CA PRO A 233 -7.24 -17.29 4.57
C PRO A 233 -7.96 -16.06 5.08
N ILE A 234 -9.29 -16.13 5.19
CA ILE A 234 -10.11 -15.15 5.88
C ILE A 234 -10.71 -15.84 7.11
N LEU A 235 -10.53 -15.20 8.25
CA LEU A 235 -11.09 -15.68 9.52
C LEU A 235 -12.62 -15.68 9.48
N ASP A 236 -13.22 -16.67 10.13
CA ASP A 236 -14.67 -16.78 10.31
C ASP A 236 -15.49 -16.82 9.01
N LEU A 237 -14.85 -17.22 7.91
CA LEU A 237 -15.50 -17.27 6.60
C LEU A 237 -16.41 -18.50 6.43
N ARG A 238 -16.25 -19.56 7.25
CA ARG A 238 -17.09 -20.76 7.13
C ARG A 238 -18.46 -20.53 7.77
N PRO A 239 -19.58 -20.84 7.07
CA PRO A 239 -20.90 -20.74 7.68
C PRO A 239 -21.08 -21.77 8.81
N PRO A 240 -21.95 -21.52 9.80
CA PRO A 240 -22.26 -22.48 10.85
C PRO A 240 -22.80 -23.80 10.32
N GLU A 241 -22.47 -24.92 10.98
CA GLU A 241 -23.01 -26.23 10.61
C GLU A 241 -24.54 -26.25 10.66
N GLY A 242 -25.16 -26.85 9.64
CA GLY A 242 -26.62 -26.97 9.53
C GLY A 242 -27.34 -25.77 8.89
N LEU A 243 -26.63 -24.68 8.56
CA LEU A 243 -27.20 -23.56 7.81
C LEU A 243 -27.11 -23.84 6.30
N SER A 244 -28.25 -23.91 5.62
CA SER A 244 -28.25 -24.04 4.15
C SER A 244 -27.94 -22.70 3.47
N LEU A 245 -27.32 -22.74 2.29
CA LEU A 245 -27.04 -21.54 1.49
C LEU A 245 -28.30 -20.72 1.22
N GLN A 246 -29.43 -21.38 0.97
CA GLN A 246 -30.72 -20.71 0.73
C GLN A 246 -31.22 -19.98 1.98
N ALA A 247 -31.12 -20.61 3.15
CA ALA A 247 -31.51 -19.99 4.42
C ALA A 247 -30.61 -18.79 4.75
N GLN A 248 -29.31 -18.91 4.50
CA GLN A 248 -28.36 -17.83 4.69
C GLN A 248 -28.64 -16.64 3.76
N ARG A 249 -28.87 -16.89 2.46
CA ARG A 249 -29.22 -15.84 1.49
C ARG A 249 -30.51 -15.13 1.90
N GLN A 250 -31.54 -15.86 2.31
CA GLN A 250 -32.79 -15.29 2.80
C GLN A 250 -32.59 -14.40 4.04
N LEU A 251 -31.74 -14.82 4.98
CA LEU A 251 -31.38 -14.03 6.16
C LEU A 251 -30.69 -12.73 5.74
N LEU A 252 -29.71 -12.79 4.85
CA LEU A 252 -28.99 -11.62 4.35
C LEU A 252 -29.89 -10.67 3.57
N ASP A 253 -30.77 -11.19 2.71
CA ASP A 253 -31.76 -10.37 1.98
C ASP A 253 -32.73 -9.66 2.94
N THR A 254 -33.14 -10.34 4.01
CA THR A 254 -34.00 -9.74 5.04
C THR A 254 -33.28 -8.64 5.81
N VAL A 255 -32.02 -8.87 6.20
CA VAL A 255 -31.17 -7.87 6.87
C VAL A 255 -30.89 -6.69 5.93
N ARG A 256 -30.63 -6.95 4.65
CA ARG A 256 -30.44 -5.90 3.63
C ARG A 256 -31.68 -5.03 3.53
N ALA A 257 -32.88 -5.61 3.38
CA ALA A 257 -34.13 -4.85 3.31
C ALA A 257 -34.32 -3.92 4.52
N TYR A 258 -34.11 -4.43 5.75
CA TYR A 258 -34.19 -3.58 6.94
C TYR A 258 -33.11 -2.49 7.00
N ASN A 259 -31.90 -2.78 6.53
CA ASN A 259 -30.83 -1.80 6.48
C ASN A 259 -31.10 -0.72 5.42
N GLU A 260 -31.66 -1.08 4.27
CA GLU A 260 -32.08 -0.15 3.20
C GLU A 260 -33.18 0.79 3.71
N ASP A 261 -34.23 0.25 4.36
CA ASP A 261 -35.27 1.05 5.03
C ASP A 261 -34.67 2.01 6.07
N HIS A 262 -33.70 1.52 6.86
CA HIS A 262 -33.03 2.32 7.87
C HIS A 262 -32.13 3.42 7.26
N GLN A 263 -31.48 3.12 6.13
CA GLN A 263 -30.59 4.01 5.38
C GLN A 263 -31.37 5.10 4.65
N ALA A 264 -32.57 4.81 4.13
CA ALA A 264 -33.43 5.77 3.44
C ALA A 264 -33.64 7.06 4.27
N THR A 265 -33.76 6.91 5.59
CA THR A 265 -33.92 8.03 6.53
C THR A 265 -32.61 8.71 6.97
N ARG A 266 -31.45 8.20 6.52
CA ARG A 266 -30.09 8.56 6.95
C ARG A 266 -29.08 8.56 5.79
N SER A 267 -29.46 9.18 4.67
CA SER A 267 -28.66 9.21 3.42
C SER A 267 -27.20 9.67 3.58
N PHE A 268 -26.85 10.36 4.66
CA PHE A 268 -25.50 10.86 4.94
C PHE A 268 -24.61 9.90 5.76
N ASN A 269 -25.14 8.73 6.17
CA ASN A 269 -24.39 7.77 6.97
C ASN A 269 -23.75 6.69 6.08
N SER A 270 -22.52 6.95 5.65
CA SER A 270 -21.71 6.01 4.87
C SER A 270 -21.31 4.75 5.63
N ASP A 271 -21.29 4.79 6.97
CA ASP A 271 -20.89 3.64 7.78
C ASP A 271 -21.91 2.49 7.67
N LEU A 272 -23.20 2.83 7.52
CA LEU A 272 -24.24 1.83 7.30
C LEU A 272 -24.10 1.16 5.93
N ALA A 273 -23.90 1.94 4.88
CA ALA A 273 -23.67 1.43 3.52
C ALA A 273 -22.42 0.53 3.46
N ALA A 274 -21.33 0.95 4.12
CA ALA A 274 -20.12 0.16 4.23
C ALA A 274 -20.36 -1.19 4.95
N ARG A 275 -21.17 -1.20 6.03
CA ARG A 275 -21.52 -2.45 6.72
C ARG A 275 -22.36 -3.39 5.86
N ILE A 276 -23.33 -2.86 5.11
CA ILE A 276 -24.14 -3.65 4.17
C ILE A 276 -23.22 -4.30 3.13
N ALA A 277 -22.36 -3.51 2.49
CA ALA A 277 -21.40 -4.00 1.50
C ALA A 277 -20.47 -5.09 2.05
N SER A 278 -19.99 -4.93 3.29
CA SER A 278 -19.14 -5.94 3.94
C SER A 278 -19.86 -7.27 4.17
N TYR A 279 -21.16 -7.27 4.49
CA TYR A 279 -21.91 -8.53 4.64
C TYR A 279 -22.13 -9.25 3.31
N GLU A 280 -22.44 -8.52 2.24
CA GLU A 280 -22.58 -9.10 0.90
C GLU A 280 -21.24 -9.64 0.38
N LEU A 281 -20.15 -8.88 0.56
CA LEU A 281 -18.80 -9.33 0.23
C LEU A 281 -18.42 -10.59 1.00
N ALA A 282 -18.67 -10.63 2.32
CA ALA A 282 -18.40 -11.81 3.14
C ALA A 282 -19.14 -13.04 2.62
N PHE A 283 -20.44 -12.92 2.27
CA PHE A 283 -21.24 -14.00 1.70
C PHE A 283 -20.65 -14.52 0.38
N ASN A 284 -20.32 -13.62 -0.54
CA ASN A 284 -19.73 -13.99 -1.84
C ASN A 284 -18.38 -14.70 -1.67
N MET A 285 -17.56 -14.22 -0.73
CA MET A 285 -16.28 -14.81 -0.40
C MET A 285 -16.43 -16.24 0.14
N GLN A 286 -17.50 -16.58 0.88
CA GLN A 286 -17.69 -17.96 1.37
C GLN A 286 -17.78 -18.98 0.22
N GLN A 287 -18.27 -18.56 -0.95
CA GLN A 287 -18.38 -19.42 -2.12
C GLN A 287 -17.13 -19.39 -3.01
N HIS A 288 -16.53 -18.21 -3.19
CA HIS A 288 -15.49 -18.01 -4.22
C HIS A 288 -14.07 -17.87 -3.68
N ALA A 289 -13.89 -17.41 -2.44
CA ALA A 289 -12.56 -17.23 -1.86
C ALA A 289 -11.78 -18.56 -1.74
N PRO A 290 -12.39 -19.73 -1.41
CA PRO A 290 -11.66 -20.99 -1.34
C PRO A 290 -10.90 -21.36 -2.62
N GLU A 291 -11.40 -21.02 -3.80
CA GLU A 291 -10.68 -21.28 -5.05
C GLU A 291 -9.53 -20.28 -5.25
N ALA A 292 -9.72 -19.00 -4.91
CA ALA A 292 -8.68 -17.98 -5.05
C ALA A 292 -7.44 -18.29 -4.19
N VAL A 293 -7.65 -18.90 -3.03
CA VAL A 293 -6.64 -19.16 -2.00
C VAL A 293 -6.09 -20.58 -1.99
N ASP A 294 -6.76 -21.53 -2.66
CA ASP A 294 -6.29 -22.91 -2.75
C ASP A 294 -5.13 -23.04 -3.73
N ILE A 295 -3.92 -22.97 -3.17
CA ILE A 295 -2.66 -23.18 -3.90
C ILE A 295 -2.35 -24.66 -4.15
N SER A 296 -3.12 -25.60 -3.59
CA SER A 296 -2.86 -27.04 -3.81
C SER A 296 -3.06 -27.47 -5.26
N GLN A 297 -3.80 -26.69 -6.03
CA GLN A 297 -4.02 -26.88 -7.46
C GLN A 297 -2.86 -26.39 -8.34
N GLU A 298 -1.84 -25.73 -7.77
CA GLU A 298 -0.69 -25.23 -8.52
C GLU A 298 0.29 -26.35 -8.86
N THR A 299 0.85 -26.30 -10.08
CA THR A 299 1.81 -27.31 -10.52
C THR A 299 3.07 -27.31 -9.65
N GLN A 300 3.76 -28.45 -9.56
CA GLN A 300 5.03 -28.54 -8.83
C GLN A 300 6.06 -27.51 -9.33
N ALA A 301 6.13 -27.30 -10.65
CA ALA A 301 7.01 -26.30 -11.24
C ALA A 301 6.69 -24.87 -10.75
N THR A 302 5.40 -24.52 -10.65
CA THR A 302 4.97 -23.24 -10.07
C THR A 302 5.37 -23.14 -8.60
N GLN A 303 5.12 -24.20 -7.81
CA GLN A 303 5.48 -24.20 -6.39
C GLN A 303 7.00 -24.04 -6.19
N GLU A 304 7.81 -24.71 -7.00
CA GLU A 304 9.27 -24.58 -6.97
C GLU A 304 9.74 -23.20 -7.44
N LEU A 305 9.09 -22.60 -8.44
CA LEU A 305 9.37 -21.24 -8.92
C LEU A 305 9.25 -20.21 -7.78
N TYR A 306 8.20 -20.32 -6.98
CA TYR A 306 7.98 -19.44 -5.82
C TYR A 306 8.75 -19.87 -4.56
N GLY A 307 9.57 -20.93 -4.61
CA GLY A 307 10.38 -21.38 -3.48
C GLY A 307 9.57 -22.03 -2.36
N LEU A 308 8.44 -22.69 -2.65
CA LEU A 308 7.64 -23.39 -1.65
C LEU A 308 8.33 -24.67 -1.13
N ASN A 309 9.35 -25.13 -1.84
CA ASN A 309 10.15 -26.31 -1.51
C ASN A 309 11.31 -26.02 -0.54
N ASP A 310 11.56 -24.75 -0.20
CA ASP A 310 12.53 -24.34 0.82
C ASP A 310 11.79 -23.73 2.01
N GLU A 311 12.01 -24.25 3.21
CA GLU A 311 11.35 -23.81 4.45
C GLU A 311 11.51 -22.30 4.69
N LYS A 312 12.66 -21.72 4.32
CA LYS A 312 12.93 -20.29 4.50
C LYS A 312 12.01 -19.44 3.63
N SER A 313 11.95 -19.72 2.33
CA SER A 313 11.14 -18.92 1.39
C SER A 313 9.67 -19.33 1.33
N ALA A 314 9.30 -20.50 1.82
CA ALA A 314 7.98 -21.07 1.56
C ALA A 314 6.82 -20.19 2.04
N HIS A 315 6.97 -19.46 3.16
CA HIS A 315 5.91 -18.57 3.63
C HIS A 315 5.69 -17.39 2.67
N PHE A 316 6.75 -16.64 2.38
CA PHE A 316 6.68 -15.46 1.52
C PHE A 316 6.39 -15.85 0.06
N GLY A 317 6.88 -17.02 -0.36
CA GLY A 317 6.52 -17.70 -1.61
C GLY A 317 5.02 -17.93 -1.76
N ARG A 318 4.36 -18.47 -0.72
CA ARG A 318 2.89 -18.63 -0.72
C ARG A 318 2.17 -17.28 -0.79
N GLN A 319 2.65 -16.25 -0.10
CA GLN A 319 2.05 -14.91 -0.19
C GLN A 319 2.18 -14.33 -1.61
N CYS A 320 3.34 -14.44 -2.25
CA CYS A 320 3.56 -13.98 -3.62
C CYS A 320 2.68 -14.73 -4.62
N LEU A 321 2.58 -16.07 -4.50
CA LEU A 321 1.72 -16.91 -5.32
C LEU A 321 0.24 -16.54 -5.14
N LEU A 322 -0.19 -16.32 -3.90
CA LEU A 322 -1.54 -15.86 -3.60
C LEU A 322 -1.80 -14.48 -4.19
N ALA A 323 -0.86 -13.53 -4.07
CA ALA A 323 -1.00 -12.21 -4.67
C ALA A 323 -1.20 -12.29 -6.19
N ARG A 324 -0.43 -13.12 -6.90
CA ARG A 324 -0.64 -13.37 -8.33
C ARG A 324 -2.07 -13.86 -8.61
N ARG A 325 -2.56 -14.85 -7.84
CA ARG A 325 -3.93 -15.39 -7.99
C ARG A 325 -5.02 -14.36 -7.71
N LEU A 326 -4.78 -13.45 -6.77
CA LEU A 326 -5.71 -12.37 -6.41
C LEU A 326 -5.78 -11.32 -7.53
N VAL A 327 -4.64 -10.86 -8.06
CA VAL A 327 -4.64 -9.88 -9.16
C VAL A 327 -5.20 -10.47 -10.45
N GLU A 328 -4.93 -11.75 -10.74
CA GLU A 328 -5.53 -12.49 -11.86
C GLU A 328 -7.08 -12.56 -11.75
N ARG A 329 -7.60 -12.44 -10.53
CA ARG A 329 -9.04 -12.38 -10.24
C ARG A 329 -9.55 -10.96 -10.03
N GLY A 330 -8.80 -9.92 -10.38
CA GLY A 330 -9.28 -8.53 -10.33
C GLY A 330 -9.20 -7.86 -8.95
N VAL A 331 -8.43 -8.40 -8.00
CA VAL A 331 -8.06 -7.64 -6.80
C VAL A 331 -7.09 -6.54 -7.19
N ARG A 332 -7.44 -5.29 -6.89
CA ARG A 332 -6.69 -4.11 -7.36
C ARG A 332 -5.44 -3.81 -6.57
N PHE A 333 -5.45 -4.06 -5.27
CA PHE A 333 -4.28 -3.80 -4.44
C PHE A 333 -4.01 -4.96 -3.50
N VAL A 334 -2.78 -5.49 -3.57
CA VAL A 334 -2.31 -6.52 -2.64
C VAL A 334 -1.05 -6.02 -1.99
N GLN A 335 -1.02 -5.96 -0.66
CA GLN A 335 0.19 -5.61 0.09
C GLN A 335 0.70 -6.83 0.85
N ILE A 336 2.01 -7.09 0.75
CA ILE A 336 2.68 -8.19 1.44
C ILE A 336 3.75 -7.59 2.34
N TYR A 337 3.72 -7.93 3.63
CA TYR A 337 4.78 -7.58 4.56
C TYR A 337 5.80 -8.71 4.67
N SER A 338 7.08 -8.38 4.44
CA SER A 338 8.23 -9.22 4.81
C SER A 338 8.77 -8.75 6.16
N GLY A 339 8.80 -9.63 7.16
CA GLY A 339 9.17 -9.29 8.51
C GLY A 339 7.98 -8.82 9.37
N GLY A 340 8.10 -9.02 10.68
CA GLY A 340 7.10 -8.65 11.67
C GLY A 340 7.72 -8.21 12.99
N HIS A 341 6.89 -7.82 13.95
CA HIS A 341 7.34 -7.47 15.30
C HIS A 341 8.39 -6.34 15.32
N HIS A 342 9.50 -6.47 16.06
CA HIS A 342 10.54 -5.44 16.22
C HIS A 342 11.94 -5.99 15.92
N ASN A 343 12.88 -5.10 15.56
CA ASN A 343 14.29 -5.40 15.34
C ASN A 343 14.49 -6.57 14.34
N ASP A 344 15.37 -7.52 14.68
CA ASP A 344 15.79 -8.63 13.82
C ASP A 344 14.68 -9.63 13.40
N ALA A 345 13.43 -9.44 13.87
CA ALA A 345 12.27 -10.15 13.34
C ALA A 345 11.76 -9.57 12.00
N ASN A 346 12.29 -8.42 11.61
CA ASN A 346 12.08 -7.74 10.34
C ASN A 346 13.42 -7.14 9.86
N TRP A 347 13.44 -6.38 8.77
CA TRP A 347 14.65 -5.80 8.18
C TRP A 347 15.35 -4.72 9.05
N ASP A 348 14.94 -4.59 10.31
CA ASP A 348 15.47 -3.68 11.31
C ASP A 348 16.79 -4.15 11.95
N ALA A 349 17.82 -4.20 11.11
CA ALA A 349 19.17 -4.68 11.40
C ALA A 349 20.00 -3.73 12.29
N HIS A 350 19.55 -3.49 13.52
CA HIS A 350 20.27 -2.70 14.52
C HIS A 350 21.45 -3.46 15.15
N THR A 351 21.43 -4.79 15.13
CA THR A 351 22.45 -5.64 15.81
C THR A 351 23.52 -6.13 14.83
N ASP A 352 23.09 -6.90 13.84
CA ASP A 352 23.98 -7.61 12.91
C ASP A 352 23.39 -7.63 11.50
N MET A 353 24.07 -6.97 10.57
CA MET A 353 23.64 -6.88 9.17
C MET A 353 23.66 -8.23 8.48
N GLU A 354 24.69 -9.06 8.71
CA GLU A 354 24.82 -10.34 8.01
C GLU A 354 23.74 -11.31 8.46
N MET A 355 23.50 -11.40 9.78
CA MET A 355 22.44 -12.26 10.29
C MET A 355 21.07 -11.84 9.76
N ASN A 356 20.76 -10.54 9.83
CA ASN A 356 19.45 -10.02 9.45
C ASN A 356 19.19 -10.13 7.94
N HIS A 357 20.10 -9.59 7.12
CA HIS A 357 19.89 -9.51 5.67
C HIS A 357 19.99 -10.87 4.99
N ASN A 358 20.86 -11.77 5.44
CA ASN A 358 20.88 -13.13 4.87
C ASN A 358 19.59 -13.89 5.18
N LEU A 359 18.98 -13.67 6.36
CA LEU A 359 17.68 -14.27 6.70
C LEU A 359 16.58 -13.76 5.76
N HIS A 360 16.37 -12.45 5.73
CA HIS A 360 15.23 -11.89 5.01
C HIS A 360 15.40 -11.88 3.48
N ALA A 361 16.63 -11.79 2.97
CA ALA A 361 16.87 -11.98 1.54
C ALA A 361 16.60 -13.42 1.11
N ALA A 362 17.02 -14.43 1.88
CA ALA A 362 16.71 -15.83 1.59
C ALA A 362 15.20 -16.12 1.61
N GLU A 363 14.44 -15.38 2.42
CA GLU A 363 12.98 -15.47 2.46
C GLU A 363 12.29 -14.88 1.24
N THR A 364 12.86 -13.84 0.64
CA THR A 364 12.15 -12.98 -0.32
C THR A 364 12.69 -13.05 -1.75
N ASP A 365 13.98 -13.27 -1.95
CA ASP A 365 14.64 -13.21 -3.26
C ASP A 365 14.00 -14.13 -4.30
N LYS A 366 13.96 -15.44 -4.02
CA LYS A 366 13.38 -16.44 -4.94
C LYS A 366 11.87 -16.22 -5.16
N PRO A 367 11.04 -16.02 -4.12
CA PRO A 367 9.62 -15.68 -4.31
C PRO A 367 9.34 -14.47 -5.19
N ILE A 368 10.08 -13.37 -5.01
CA ILE A 368 9.85 -12.13 -5.77
C ILE A 368 10.28 -12.33 -7.23
N ALA A 369 11.43 -12.97 -7.47
CA ALA A 369 11.87 -13.32 -8.80
C ALA A 369 10.87 -14.26 -9.51
N GLY A 370 10.30 -15.21 -8.75
CA GLY A 370 9.24 -16.11 -9.20
C GLY A 370 7.95 -15.36 -9.55
N LEU A 371 7.54 -14.39 -8.73
CA LEU A 371 6.38 -13.54 -8.98
C LEU A 371 6.51 -12.75 -10.29
N LEU A 372 7.64 -12.05 -10.48
CA LEU A 372 7.90 -11.30 -11.71
C LEU A 372 7.86 -12.21 -12.93
N GLN A 373 8.47 -13.40 -12.83
CA GLN A 373 8.50 -14.37 -13.91
C GLN A 373 7.10 -14.94 -14.23
N ASP A 374 6.33 -15.36 -13.22
CA ASP A 374 4.99 -15.94 -13.44
C ASP A 374 4.01 -14.90 -14.01
N LEU A 375 4.04 -13.66 -13.49
CA LEU A 375 3.26 -12.56 -14.06
C LEU A 375 3.62 -12.29 -15.53
N LYS A 376 4.91 -12.31 -15.87
CA LYS A 376 5.38 -12.12 -17.25
C LYS A 376 4.93 -13.27 -18.16
N GLN A 377 5.06 -14.52 -17.69
CA GLN A 377 4.62 -15.72 -18.44
C GLN A 377 3.11 -15.71 -18.73
N ARG A 378 2.32 -15.10 -17.85
CA ARG A 378 0.86 -14.97 -17.98
C ARG A 378 0.41 -13.71 -18.73
N GLY A 379 1.33 -12.83 -19.14
CA GLY A 379 0.98 -11.53 -19.73
C GLY A 379 0.33 -10.57 -18.74
N LEU A 380 0.47 -10.81 -17.43
CA LEU A 380 -0.07 -9.97 -16.37
C LEU A 380 0.90 -8.88 -15.89
N LEU A 381 2.21 -9.04 -16.15
CA LEU A 381 3.22 -8.07 -15.71
C LEU A 381 2.96 -6.69 -16.33
N ASP A 382 2.55 -6.61 -17.59
CA ASP A 382 2.24 -5.35 -18.27
C ASP A 382 1.01 -4.63 -17.68
N LYS A 383 0.19 -5.35 -16.89
CA LYS A 383 -1.03 -4.83 -16.25
C LYS A 383 -0.96 -4.77 -14.73
N THR A 384 0.16 -5.17 -14.13
CA THR A 384 0.35 -5.19 -12.68
C THR A 384 1.59 -4.42 -12.29
N ILE A 385 1.44 -3.36 -11.51
CA ILE A 385 2.57 -2.65 -10.92
C ILE A 385 3.08 -3.48 -9.74
N ILE A 386 4.38 -3.75 -9.70
CA ILE A 386 5.05 -4.31 -8.53
C ILE A 386 5.85 -3.19 -7.89
N VAL A 387 5.60 -2.91 -6.61
CA VAL A 387 6.36 -1.96 -5.81
C VAL A 387 7.13 -2.73 -4.75
N TRP A 388 8.43 -2.46 -4.64
CA TRP A 388 9.26 -2.96 -3.55
C TRP A 388 9.86 -1.79 -2.80
N SER A 389 9.62 -1.74 -1.49
CA SER A 389 10.19 -0.71 -0.63
C SER A 389 10.11 -1.11 0.84
N GLY A 390 11.00 -0.56 1.65
CA GLY A 390 10.75 -0.35 3.08
C GLY A 390 10.29 1.08 3.34
N GLU A 391 10.15 1.44 4.61
CA GLU A 391 9.83 2.80 5.07
C GLU A 391 10.99 3.79 4.94
N PHE A 392 12.23 3.29 4.89
CA PHE A 392 13.49 4.01 4.73
C PHE A 392 14.62 3.02 4.43
N GLY A 393 15.88 3.48 4.40
CA GLY A 393 17.09 2.63 4.29
C GLY A 393 17.90 2.57 5.58
N ARG A 394 19.17 2.18 5.46
CA ARG A 394 20.12 2.06 6.59
C ARG A 394 21.32 2.98 6.41
N GLN A 395 21.82 3.55 7.51
CA GLN A 395 22.98 4.43 7.48
C GLN A 395 24.25 3.66 7.11
N PRO A 396 25.26 4.30 6.50
CA PRO A 396 26.54 3.64 6.21
C PRO A 396 27.42 3.37 7.44
N VAL A 397 27.00 3.85 8.61
CA VAL A 397 27.75 3.75 9.86
C VAL A 397 27.03 2.85 10.85
N ALA A 398 27.82 2.24 11.73
CA ALA A 398 27.31 1.44 12.82
C ALA A 398 26.52 2.30 13.81
N GLU A 399 25.44 1.74 14.34
CA GLU A 399 24.70 2.38 15.44
C GLU A 399 25.53 2.39 16.73
N TYR A 400 26.16 1.25 17.04
CA TYR A 400 26.90 0.98 18.27
C TYR A 400 28.42 0.86 18.04
N GLU A 401 29.19 0.96 19.13
CA GLU A 401 30.66 0.86 19.12
C GLU A 401 31.15 -0.49 18.57
N LYS A 402 30.41 -1.57 18.84
CA LYS A 402 30.69 -2.94 18.38
C LYS A 402 29.52 -3.46 17.56
N GLY A 403 29.80 -4.41 16.66
CA GLY A 403 28.82 -5.00 15.76
C GLY A 403 28.76 -4.32 14.40
N THR A 404 27.87 -4.80 13.53
CA THR A 404 27.72 -4.32 12.15
C THR A 404 26.41 -3.61 11.92
N GLY A 405 25.45 -3.71 12.85
CA GLY A 405 24.13 -3.12 12.72
C GLY A 405 24.11 -1.60 12.54
N ARG A 406 23.11 -1.13 11.79
CA ARG A 406 23.02 0.24 11.25
C ARG A 406 21.72 0.90 11.70
N ASP A 407 21.81 2.19 12.03
CA ASP A 407 20.64 3.03 12.34
C ASP A 407 19.87 3.40 11.05
N HIS A 408 18.69 3.99 11.20
CA HIS A 408 17.75 4.33 10.13
C HIS A 408 18.25 5.47 9.24
N ASN A 409 17.99 5.38 7.94
CA ASN A 409 18.32 6.41 6.97
C ASN A 409 17.12 6.82 6.12
N SER A 410 16.42 7.88 6.56
CA SER A 410 15.32 8.48 5.80
C SER A 410 15.78 9.52 4.78
N TYR A 411 17.07 9.85 4.70
CA TYR A 411 17.62 10.88 3.82
C TYR A 411 18.07 10.37 2.45
N GLY A 412 18.17 9.06 2.27
CA GLY A 412 18.48 8.44 0.99
C GLY A 412 18.36 6.93 1.11
N PHE A 413 17.50 6.33 0.30
CA PHE A 413 17.34 4.88 0.23
C PHE A 413 16.85 4.44 -1.14
N THR A 414 16.87 3.12 -1.37
CA THR A 414 16.43 2.53 -2.63
C THR A 414 15.06 1.89 -2.50
N SER A 415 14.20 2.22 -3.46
CA SER A 415 12.97 1.48 -3.78
C SER A 415 13.06 1.02 -5.24
N TRP A 416 12.20 0.12 -5.67
CA TRP A 416 12.08 -0.19 -7.10
C TRP A 416 10.65 -0.51 -7.50
N MET A 417 10.37 -0.35 -8.80
CA MET A 417 9.09 -0.64 -9.42
C MET A 417 9.27 -1.51 -10.66
N ALA A 418 8.25 -2.30 -11.03
CA ALA A 418 8.24 -3.14 -12.23
C ALA A 418 6.82 -3.33 -12.76
N GLY A 419 6.67 -3.64 -14.05
CA GLY A 419 5.37 -3.91 -14.68
C GLY A 419 4.44 -2.69 -14.78
N GLY A 420 3.22 -2.86 -15.28
CA GLY A 420 2.20 -1.80 -15.29
C GLY A 420 2.60 -0.50 -15.99
N GLY A 421 3.37 -0.60 -17.08
CA GLY A 421 3.92 0.55 -17.83
C GLY A 421 5.26 1.10 -17.31
N ILE A 422 5.80 0.56 -16.21
CA ILE A 422 7.12 0.96 -15.71
C ILE A 422 8.24 0.53 -16.68
N LYS A 423 9.16 1.45 -16.98
CA LYS A 423 10.35 1.25 -17.82
C LYS A 423 11.44 0.47 -17.09
N GLY A 424 11.41 -0.86 -17.23
CA GLY A 424 12.45 -1.77 -16.73
C GLY A 424 13.86 -1.45 -17.24
N GLY A 425 14.88 -1.90 -16.52
CA GLY A 425 16.29 -1.66 -16.85
C GLY A 425 16.76 -0.23 -16.56
N THR A 426 15.93 0.57 -15.89
CA THR A 426 16.22 1.98 -15.57
C THR A 426 16.74 2.10 -14.14
N SER A 427 17.70 3.00 -13.92
CA SER A 427 18.10 3.45 -12.58
C SER A 427 18.00 4.96 -12.53
N TYR A 428 17.27 5.51 -11.55
CA TYR A 428 17.00 6.93 -11.45
C TYR A 428 17.33 7.48 -10.06
N GLY A 429 17.95 8.66 -10.06
CA GLY A 429 18.49 9.32 -8.88
C GLY A 429 19.72 8.62 -8.30
N GLN A 430 20.38 9.28 -7.35
CA GLN A 430 21.59 8.77 -6.69
C GLN A 430 21.68 9.23 -5.24
N THR A 431 22.23 8.37 -4.38
CA THR A 431 22.78 8.76 -3.09
C THR A 431 24.27 9.11 -3.20
N ASP A 432 24.82 9.80 -2.19
CA ASP A 432 26.25 10.09 -2.13
C ASP A 432 27.13 8.83 -2.12
N GLU A 433 28.45 9.01 -2.12
CA GLU A 433 29.46 7.95 -2.24
C GLU A 433 29.40 6.93 -1.10
N LEU A 434 28.76 7.28 0.02
CA LEU A 434 28.55 6.39 1.16
C LEU A 434 27.12 5.83 1.22
N GLY A 435 26.19 6.35 0.41
CA GLY A 435 24.78 6.06 0.56
C GLY A 435 24.12 6.74 1.77
N SER A 436 24.70 7.83 2.28
CA SER A 436 24.22 8.51 3.48
C SER A 436 23.00 9.41 3.21
N LYS A 437 22.89 9.99 2.01
CA LYS A 437 21.75 10.84 1.61
C LYS A 437 21.58 10.86 0.10
N ALA A 438 20.37 11.13 -0.37
CA ALA A 438 20.08 11.43 -1.77
C ALA A 438 20.76 12.75 -2.20
N VAL A 439 21.47 12.73 -3.33
CA VAL A 439 22.20 13.90 -3.86
C VAL A 439 21.79 14.27 -5.28
N GLU A 440 21.23 13.33 -6.04
CA GLU A 440 20.73 13.56 -7.40
C GLU A 440 19.27 13.14 -7.52
N ASN A 441 18.45 13.98 -8.17
CA ASN A 441 17.02 13.77 -8.42
C ASN A 441 16.27 13.26 -7.19
N ARG A 442 16.34 14.02 -6.08
CA ARG A 442 15.78 13.61 -4.79
C ARG A 442 14.27 13.40 -4.88
N LEU A 443 13.82 12.21 -4.50
CA LEU A 443 12.42 11.82 -4.50
C LEU A 443 11.91 11.71 -3.05
N HIS A 444 10.91 12.50 -2.68
CA HIS A 444 10.11 12.20 -1.48
C HIS A 444 9.12 11.05 -1.77
N VAL A 445 8.71 10.26 -0.77
CA VAL A 445 7.80 9.10 -0.98
C VAL A 445 6.50 9.44 -1.75
N LYS A 446 6.06 10.69 -1.70
CA LYS A 446 4.87 11.16 -2.42
C LYS A 446 4.97 11.00 -3.94
N TYR A 447 6.18 11.04 -4.51
CA TYR A 447 6.39 10.82 -5.96
C TYR A 447 6.18 9.35 -6.34
N LEU A 448 6.51 8.42 -5.44
CA LEU A 448 6.18 7.00 -5.61
C LEU A 448 4.67 6.78 -5.57
N HIS A 449 3.96 7.42 -4.64
CA HIS A 449 2.49 7.42 -4.63
C HIS A 449 1.88 8.01 -5.89
N ALA A 450 2.40 9.16 -6.34
CA ALA A 450 1.94 9.83 -7.56
C ALA A 450 2.09 8.93 -8.79
N THR A 451 3.23 8.25 -8.89
CA THR A 451 3.52 7.31 -9.99
C THR A 451 2.57 6.12 -9.98
N VAL A 452 2.30 5.51 -8.81
CA VAL A 452 1.35 4.40 -8.71
C VAL A 452 -0.08 4.86 -9.07
N LEU A 453 -0.54 6.00 -8.54
CA LEU A 453 -1.87 6.52 -8.89
C LEU A 453 -1.99 6.79 -10.39
N HIS A 454 -0.95 7.38 -11.00
CA HIS A 454 -0.94 7.71 -12.42
C HIS A 454 -1.00 6.46 -13.30
N GLN A 455 -0.15 5.46 -13.07
CA GLN A 455 -0.18 4.22 -13.85
C GLN A 455 -1.52 3.46 -13.70
N MET A 456 -2.25 3.67 -12.60
CA MET A 456 -3.59 3.14 -12.36
C MET A 456 -4.72 4.01 -12.93
N GLY A 457 -4.40 5.04 -13.73
CA GLY A 457 -5.37 5.91 -14.40
C GLY A 457 -5.97 7.00 -13.51
N LEU A 458 -5.34 7.33 -12.38
CA LEU A 458 -5.81 8.35 -11.44
C LEU A 458 -4.86 9.55 -11.43
N ASP A 459 -5.41 10.74 -11.63
CA ASP A 459 -4.67 11.99 -11.40
C ASP A 459 -4.32 12.10 -9.89
N PRO A 460 -3.02 12.04 -9.52
CA PRO A 460 -2.61 12.12 -8.11
C PRO A 460 -2.93 13.46 -7.46
N ASN A 461 -3.04 14.52 -8.26
CA ASN A 461 -3.38 15.86 -7.80
C ASN A 461 -4.89 16.13 -7.90
N GLY A 462 -5.63 15.34 -8.67
CA GLY A 462 -7.08 15.44 -8.85
C GLY A 462 -7.91 14.56 -7.91
N LEU A 463 -7.40 13.37 -7.55
CA LEU A 463 -8.08 12.46 -6.64
C LEU A 463 -8.09 13.02 -5.20
N SER A 464 -9.28 13.39 -4.72
CA SER A 464 -9.46 13.97 -3.40
C SER A 464 -10.64 13.39 -2.65
N TYR A 465 -10.66 13.62 -1.33
CA TYR A 465 -11.80 13.31 -0.47
C TYR A 465 -12.03 14.46 0.52
N PHE A 466 -13.24 15.01 0.54
CA PHE A 466 -13.57 16.13 1.40
C PHE A 466 -13.70 15.68 2.86
N PHE A 467 -12.75 16.10 3.71
CA PHE A 467 -12.75 15.78 5.13
C PHE A 467 -12.13 16.91 5.97
N GLY A 468 -12.78 17.25 7.08
CA GLY A 468 -12.28 18.28 7.99
C GLY A 468 -12.26 19.69 7.38
N GLY A 469 -13.09 19.94 6.36
CA GLY A 469 -13.16 21.24 5.67
C GLY A 469 -12.14 21.43 4.55
N LEU A 470 -11.44 20.38 4.13
CA LEU A 470 -10.43 20.41 3.07
C LEU A 470 -10.58 19.20 2.15
N ASP A 471 -10.23 19.38 0.88
CA ASP A 471 -10.03 18.28 -0.06
C ASP A 471 -8.70 17.60 0.23
N GLN A 472 -8.76 16.49 0.98
CA GLN A 472 -7.59 15.70 1.34
C GLN A 472 -7.09 14.94 0.11
N LYS A 473 -5.77 14.82 -0.03
CA LYS A 473 -5.09 14.07 -1.11
C LYS A 473 -3.94 13.26 -0.54
N LEU A 474 -3.68 12.08 -1.11
CA LEU A 474 -2.56 11.21 -0.72
C LEU A 474 -1.21 11.95 -0.80
N VAL A 475 -0.97 12.62 -1.93
CA VAL A 475 0.27 13.36 -2.20
C VAL A 475 0.38 14.70 -1.47
N GLY A 476 -0.68 15.10 -0.76
CA GLY A 476 -0.74 16.35 -0.01
C GLY A 476 -1.06 17.59 -0.83
N VAL A 477 -1.01 18.75 -0.15
CA VAL A 477 -1.51 20.03 -0.69
C VAL A 477 -0.61 20.57 -1.80
N GLU A 478 0.70 20.37 -1.69
CA GLU A 478 1.68 20.79 -2.71
C GLU A 478 1.59 19.98 -4.01
N GLY A 479 0.87 18.86 -3.98
CA GLY A 479 0.86 17.90 -5.07
C GLY A 479 2.17 17.13 -5.22
N ALA A 480 2.18 16.25 -6.20
CA ALA A 480 3.37 15.54 -6.68
C ALA A 480 3.15 15.05 -8.12
N GLU A 481 4.17 15.20 -8.95
CA GLU A 481 4.16 14.65 -10.30
C GLU A 481 4.63 13.19 -10.31
N PRO A 482 4.12 12.35 -11.22
CA PRO A 482 4.70 11.02 -11.47
C PRO A 482 6.18 11.12 -11.87
N ILE A 483 6.96 10.06 -11.60
CA ILE A 483 8.37 9.98 -11.97
C ILE A 483 8.46 9.64 -13.47
N ALA A 484 8.42 10.68 -14.31
CA ALA A 484 8.36 10.57 -15.78
C ALA A 484 9.51 9.76 -16.40
N GLU A 485 10.65 9.67 -15.73
CA GLU A 485 11.82 8.95 -16.22
C GLU A 485 11.65 7.43 -16.19
N ILE A 486 10.71 6.91 -15.39
CA ILE A 486 10.45 5.47 -15.26
C ILE A 486 9.08 5.02 -15.79
N ILE A 487 8.31 5.90 -16.43
CA ILE A 487 7.01 5.60 -17.08
C ILE A 487 7.04 5.95 -18.56
#